data_AF-A0A6B3F5T9-F1
#
_entry.id   AF-A0A6B3F5T9-F1
#
_cell.length_a   1.000
_cell.length_b   1.000
_cell.length_c   1.000
_cell.angle_alpha   90.00
_cell.angle_beta   90.00
_cell.angle_gamma   90.00
#
_symmetry.space_group_name_H-M   'P 1'
#
loop_
_entity.id
_entity.type
_entity.pdbx_description
1 polymer ?
#
loop_
_entity_poly.entity_id
_entity_poly.type
_entity_poly.pdbx_seq_one_letter_code
_entity_poly.pdbx_strand_id
1 'polypeptide(L)'
;MRRFVVVESGPLPDVLRARCAGASAGAPLTSADHVPAPVPSVFGDCPPFIDEHLVVDVDACRDVSLLDCADVLQGSRTRSVLDALRRLAELTSAHPACGIAALPLADAGNGAGVASGWAVAGGSDRSVVLVRCGPHPLYRASAEPSLLPSCLHAWLVAGRSLREWPHACEAPSG
;
A
#
# COMPACT_ATOMS: atom_id res chain seq x y z
N MET A 1 -3.63 -14.48 -8.79
CA MET A 1 -3.74 -15.10 -7.44
C MET A 1 -4.65 -14.20 -6.60
N ARG A 2 -5.53 -14.76 -5.76
CA ARG A 2 -6.38 -13.99 -4.82
C ARG A 2 -6.07 -14.37 -3.39
N ARG A 3 -6.24 -13.46 -2.44
CA ARG A 3 -6.06 -13.71 -1.01
C ARG A 3 -6.95 -12.79 -0.18
N PHE A 4 -7.37 -13.29 0.98
CA PHE A 4 -7.99 -12.46 2.02
C PHE A 4 -6.90 -12.00 2.98
N VAL A 5 -6.91 -10.72 3.31
CA VAL A 5 -5.97 -10.11 4.24
C VAL A 5 -6.78 -9.46 5.34
N VAL A 6 -6.30 -9.61 6.58
CA VAL A 6 -6.83 -8.92 7.75
C VAL A 6 -5.78 -7.94 8.23
N VAL A 7 -6.16 -6.68 8.42
CA VAL A 7 -5.31 -5.64 9.00
C VAL A 7 -5.92 -5.15 10.29
N GLU A 8 -5.10 -5.10 11.34
CA GLU A 8 -5.51 -4.67 12.67
C GLU A 8 -4.65 -3.49 13.13
N SER A 9 -5.29 -2.50 13.76
CA SER A 9 -4.57 -1.50 14.57
C SER A 9 -4.47 -1.97 16.02
N GLY A 10 -3.29 -1.84 16.62
CA GLY A 10 -3.11 -2.03 18.05
C GLY A 10 -3.69 -0.86 18.86
N PRO A 11 -3.86 -1.01 20.19
CA PRO A 11 -4.26 0.09 21.07
C PRO A 11 -3.22 1.22 21.11
N LEU A 12 -1.99 0.93 20.70
CA LEU A 12 -0.99 1.94 20.35
C LEU A 12 -0.96 2.04 18.82
N PRO A 13 -1.34 3.20 18.24
CA PRO A 13 -1.63 3.37 16.82
C PRO A 13 -0.36 3.50 15.97
N ASP A 14 0.81 3.16 16.50
CA ASP A 14 2.09 3.39 15.83
C ASP A 14 2.40 2.33 14.75
N VAL A 15 1.63 1.23 14.70
CA VAL A 15 1.84 0.13 13.76
C VAL A 15 0.52 -0.49 13.29
N LEU A 16 0.34 -0.65 11.98
CA LEU A 16 -0.70 -1.50 11.38
C LEU A 16 -0.20 -2.93 11.18
N ARG A 17 -0.92 -3.94 11.63
CA ARG A 17 -0.52 -5.36 11.48
C ARG A 17 -1.39 -6.05 10.45
N ALA A 18 -0.80 -6.44 9.33
CA ALA A 18 -1.45 -7.21 8.29
C ALA A 18 -1.15 -8.70 8.42
N ARG A 19 -2.13 -9.56 8.20
CA ARG A 19 -2.02 -11.03 8.20
C ARG A 19 -2.73 -11.62 6.98
N CYS A 20 -2.10 -12.62 6.39
CA CYS A 20 -2.63 -13.46 5.31
C CYS A 20 -2.21 -14.91 5.61
N ALA A 21 -2.90 -15.91 5.07
CA ALA A 21 -2.54 -17.32 5.28
C ALA A 21 -1.03 -17.56 5.07
N GLY A 22 -0.31 -17.83 6.16
CA GLY A 22 1.14 -18.08 6.18
C GLY A 22 2.07 -16.86 6.24
N ALA A 23 1.56 -15.63 6.24
CA ALA A 23 2.37 -14.41 6.24
C ALA A 23 1.80 -13.34 7.20
N SER A 24 2.68 -12.59 7.87
CA SER A 24 2.31 -11.45 8.71
C SER A 24 3.32 -10.33 8.61
N ALA A 25 2.87 -9.07 8.58
CA ALA A 25 3.76 -7.92 8.49
C ALA A 25 3.20 -6.72 9.29
N GLY A 26 4.06 -5.95 9.96
CA GLY A 26 3.67 -4.74 10.70
C GLY A 26 4.22 -3.47 10.05
N ALA A 27 3.35 -2.53 9.67
CA ALA A 27 3.67 -1.23 9.07
C ALA A 27 3.76 -0.09 10.08
N PRO A 28 4.96 0.44 10.38
CA PRO A 28 5.11 1.58 11.26
C PRO A 28 4.50 2.82 10.61
N LEU A 29 3.83 3.62 11.43
CA LEU A 29 3.18 4.87 11.02
C LEU A 29 4.03 6.10 11.35
N THR A 30 5.29 5.89 11.75
CA THR A 30 6.30 6.94 11.97
C THR A 30 7.44 6.79 10.99
N SER A 31 7.88 7.91 10.41
CA SER A 31 9.09 7.92 9.58
C SER A 31 10.32 7.83 10.49
N ALA A 32 11.24 6.91 10.20
CA ALA A 32 12.45 6.69 11.00
C ALA A 32 13.38 7.92 11.08
N ASP A 33 13.22 8.90 10.19
CA ASP A 33 14.00 10.14 10.16
C ASP A 33 13.46 11.25 11.08
N HIS A 34 12.40 10.98 11.85
CA HIS A 34 11.85 11.94 12.81
C HIS A 34 12.17 11.54 14.25
N VAL A 35 13.11 12.27 14.87
CA VAL A 35 13.28 12.28 16.34
C VAL A 35 12.01 12.89 16.93
N PRO A 36 11.24 12.18 17.77
CA PRO A 36 9.99 12.72 18.26
C PRO A 36 10.30 13.80 19.31
N ALA A 37 9.96 15.05 18.99
CA ALA A 37 9.55 15.98 20.03
C ALA A 37 8.26 15.44 20.69
N PRO A 38 8.00 15.70 21.98
CA PRO A 38 6.78 15.27 22.63
C PRO A 38 5.59 16.06 22.05
N VAL A 39 5.06 15.58 20.93
CA VAL A 39 3.80 16.04 20.37
C VAL A 39 2.67 15.21 20.99
N PRO A 40 1.53 15.83 21.35
CA PRO A 40 0.36 15.07 21.77
C PRO A 40 -0.04 14.14 20.62
N SER A 41 -0.37 12.89 20.98
CA SER A 41 -0.72 11.81 20.06
C SER A 41 -1.67 12.30 18.96
N VAL A 42 -1.16 12.48 17.74
CA VAL A 42 -1.96 12.84 16.55
C VAL A 42 -2.94 11.71 16.17
N PHE A 43 -2.74 10.55 16.78
CA PHE A 43 -3.71 9.50 16.92
C PHE A 43 -4.47 9.69 18.23
N GLY A 44 -5.39 10.66 18.27
CA GLY A 44 -6.39 10.70 19.33
C GLY A 44 -7.19 9.38 19.31
N ASP A 45 -7.36 8.77 20.47
CA ASP A 45 -8.20 7.60 20.82
C ASP A 45 -8.96 6.93 19.67
N CYS A 46 -8.24 6.41 18.67
CA CYS A 46 -8.87 5.68 17.59
C CYS A 46 -9.10 4.27 18.13
N PRO A 47 -10.36 3.81 18.27
CA PRO A 47 -10.61 2.47 18.76
C PRO A 47 -9.92 1.46 17.84
N PRO A 48 -9.45 0.33 18.40
CA PRO A 48 -8.88 -0.72 17.58
C PRO A 48 -9.87 -1.11 16.48
N PHE A 49 -9.41 -1.15 15.24
CA PHE A 49 -10.24 -1.54 14.10
C PHE A 49 -9.66 -2.78 13.42
N ILE A 50 -10.56 -3.49 12.74
CA ILE A 50 -10.26 -4.65 11.92
C ILE A 50 -10.75 -4.34 10.52
N ASP A 51 -9.84 -4.44 9.55
CA ASP A 51 -10.11 -4.31 8.12
C ASP A 51 -9.89 -5.69 7.48
N GLU A 52 -10.98 -6.29 6.99
CA GLU A 52 -10.94 -7.56 6.24
C GLU A 52 -11.26 -7.26 4.78
N HIS A 53 -10.35 -7.63 3.88
CA HIS A 53 -10.49 -7.27 2.46
C HIS A 53 -9.91 -8.30 1.51
N LEU A 54 -10.42 -8.27 0.28
CA LEU A 54 -10.01 -9.11 -0.83
C LEU A 54 -8.90 -8.42 -1.63
N VAL A 55 -7.74 -9.09 -1.71
CA VAL A 55 -6.62 -8.68 -2.56
C VAL A 55 -6.54 -9.58 -3.78
N VAL A 56 -6.48 -8.98 -4.97
CA VAL A 56 -6.33 -9.71 -6.24
C VAL A 56 -5.09 -9.24 -6.98
N ASP A 57 -4.25 -10.21 -7.39
CA ASP A 57 -3.10 -9.96 -8.24
C ASP A 57 -3.52 -9.75 -9.70
N VAL A 58 -3.40 -8.53 -10.21
CA VAL A 58 -3.80 -8.13 -11.57
C VAL A 58 -2.94 -8.73 -12.67
N ASP A 59 -1.71 -9.15 -12.35
CA ASP A 59 -0.78 -9.72 -13.33
C ASP A 59 -0.99 -11.23 -13.52
N ALA A 60 -1.62 -11.87 -12.54
CA ALA A 60 -1.86 -13.31 -12.52
C ALA A 60 -3.35 -13.70 -12.59
N CYS A 61 -4.27 -12.79 -12.28
CA CYS A 61 -5.71 -13.06 -12.34
C CYS A 61 -6.20 -13.01 -13.79
N ARG A 62 -6.97 -14.03 -14.19
CA ARG A 62 -7.66 -14.09 -15.50
C ARG A 62 -9.17 -13.94 -15.40
N ASP A 63 -9.70 -13.93 -14.18
CA ASP A 63 -11.12 -13.84 -13.90
C ASP A 63 -11.49 -12.38 -13.61
N VAL A 64 -12.20 -11.78 -14.56
CA VAL A 64 -12.60 -10.37 -14.50
C VAL A 64 -13.56 -10.11 -13.34
N SER A 65 -14.44 -11.06 -13.03
CA SER A 65 -15.41 -10.89 -11.94
C SER A 65 -14.72 -10.73 -10.59
N LEU A 66 -13.58 -11.37 -10.39
CA LEU A 66 -12.78 -11.21 -9.19
C LEU A 66 -12.07 -9.86 -9.11
N LEU A 67 -11.68 -9.29 -10.25
CA LEU A 67 -11.07 -7.96 -10.30
C LEU A 67 -12.09 -6.88 -9.92
N ASP A 68 -13.35 -7.04 -10.36
CA ASP A 68 -14.43 -6.11 -10.05
C ASP A 68 -14.86 -6.14 -8.58
N CYS A 69 -14.67 -7.28 -7.90
CA CYS A 69 -14.97 -7.44 -6.47
C CYS A 69 -13.77 -7.17 -5.55
N ALA A 70 -12.60 -6.83 -6.08
CA ALA A 70 -11.39 -6.65 -5.27
C ALA A 70 -11.39 -5.28 -4.58
N ASP A 71 -11.19 -5.28 -3.26
CA ASP A 71 -10.92 -4.06 -2.50
C ASP A 71 -9.53 -3.51 -2.83
N VAL A 72 -8.57 -4.43 -3.05
CA VAL A 72 -7.19 -4.10 -3.39
C VAL A 72 -6.75 -4.84 -4.65
N LEU A 73 -6.45 -4.06 -5.70
CA LEU A 73 -5.80 -4.54 -6.91
C LEU A 73 -4.29 -4.38 -6.77
N GLN A 74 -3.56 -5.49 -6.78
CA GLN A 74 -2.11 -5.50 -6.60
C GLN A 74 -1.40 -6.05 -7.84
N GLY A 75 -0.32 -5.42 -8.30
CA GLY A 75 0.58 -6.00 -9.29
C GLY A 75 1.66 -6.87 -8.64
N SER A 76 2.16 -7.86 -9.38
CA SER A 76 3.34 -8.65 -8.99
C SER A 76 4.55 -8.38 -9.88
N ARG A 77 4.37 -7.74 -11.04
CA ARG A 77 5.46 -7.39 -11.97
C ARG A 77 5.96 -5.96 -11.75
N THR A 78 7.27 -5.82 -11.58
CA THR A 78 7.92 -4.51 -11.48
C THR A 78 7.79 -3.72 -12.76
N ARG A 79 7.57 -2.41 -12.64
CA ARG A 79 7.36 -1.49 -13.78
C ARG A 79 8.19 -0.21 -13.64
N SER A 80 8.45 0.47 -14.75
CA SER A 80 8.92 1.85 -14.68
C SER A 80 7.86 2.73 -14.01
N VAL A 81 8.25 3.87 -13.43
CA VAL A 81 7.30 4.81 -12.81
C VAL A 81 6.21 5.23 -13.79
N LEU A 82 6.58 5.59 -15.03
CA LEU A 82 5.62 6.03 -16.03
C LEU A 82 4.64 4.93 -16.43
N ASP A 83 5.11 3.70 -16.62
CA ASP A 83 4.24 2.56 -16.98
C ASP A 83 3.33 2.18 -15.81
N ALA A 84 3.83 2.28 -14.58
CA ALA A 84 3.02 2.05 -13.39
C ALA A 84 1.90 3.09 -13.28
N LEU A 85 2.19 4.38 -13.47
CA LEU A 85 1.20 5.45 -13.41
C LEU A 85 0.10 5.28 -14.47
N ARG A 86 0.49 5.00 -15.72
CA ARG A 86 -0.47 4.71 -16.80
C ARG A 86 -1.35 3.52 -16.46
N ARG A 87 -0.73 2.43 -16.00
CA ARG A 87 -1.47 1.22 -15.63
C ARG A 87 -2.38 1.42 -14.43
N LEU A 88 -2.00 2.24 -13.45
CA LEU A 88 -2.87 2.61 -12.34
C LEU A 88 -4.10 3.35 -12.83
N ALA A 89 -3.94 4.32 -13.74
CA ALA A 89 -5.08 5.05 -14.32
C ALA A 89 -6.05 4.11 -15.06
N GLU A 90 -5.51 3.13 -15.82
CA GLU A 90 -6.33 2.10 -16.45
C GLU A 90 -7.09 1.26 -15.42
N LEU A 91 -6.41 0.77 -14.38
CA LEU A 91 -7.01 -0.09 -13.35
C LEU A 91 -8.09 0.63 -12.55
N THR A 92 -7.83 1.87 -12.10
CA THR A 92 -8.81 2.63 -11.32
C THR A 92 -10.01 3.10 -12.16
N SER A 93 -9.81 3.30 -13.46
CA SER A 93 -10.91 3.56 -14.39
C SER A 93 -11.73 2.31 -14.71
N ALA A 94 -11.09 1.15 -14.85
CA ALA A 94 -11.77 -0.10 -15.18
C ALA A 94 -12.51 -0.71 -13.99
N HIS A 95 -11.97 -0.53 -12.78
CA HIS A 95 -12.48 -1.14 -11.55
C HIS A 95 -12.74 -0.07 -10.48
N PRO A 96 -13.78 0.78 -10.66
CA PRO A 96 -14.05 1.90 -9.76
C PRO A 96 -14.45 1.46 -8.34
N ALA A 97 -14.84 0.20 -8.14
CA ALA A 97 -15.14 -0.33 -6.82
C ALA A 97 -13.88 -0.59 -5.96
N CYS A 98 -12.68 -0.70 -6.56
CA CYS A 98 -11.47 -0.94 -5.79
C CYS A 98 -11.12 0.27 -4.91
N GLY A 99 -10.79 0.04 -3.65
CA GLY A 99 -10.30 1.08 -2.73
C GLY A 99 -8.87 1.49 -3.05
N ILE A 100 -8.03 0.51 -3.42
CA ILE A 100 -6.63 0.71 -3.79
C ILE A 100 -6.25 -0.09 -5.05
N ALA A 101 -5.46 0.53 -5.92
CA ALA A 101 -4.61 -0.12 -6.90
C ALA A 101 -3.13 0.15 -6.59
N ALA A 102 -2.28 -0.88 -6.58
CA ALA A 102 -0.87 -0.76 -6.22
C ALA A 102 0.02 -1.62 -7.13
N LEU A 103 1.08 -1.02 -7.70
CA LEU A 103 2.01 -1.69 -8.60
C LEU A 103 3.45 -1.54 -8.12
N PRO A 104 4.26 -2.61 -8.11
CA PRO A 104 5.64 -2.53 -7.70
C PRO A 104 6.47 -1.81 -8.76
N LEU A 105 7.40 -0.97 -8.31
CA LEU A 105 8.31 -0.20 -9.15
C LEU A 105 9.63 -0.94 -9.30
N ALA A 106 10.16 -0.92 -10.52
CA ALA A 106 11.51 -1.37 -10.82
C ALA A 106 12.53 -0.43 -10.15
N ASP A 107 13.65 -0.99 -9.71
CA ASP A 107 14.81 -0.21 -9.28
C ASP A 107 15.30 0.65 -10.45
N ALA A 108 15.54 1.94 -10.17
CA ALA A 108 16.04 2.89 -11.14
C ALA A 108 17.57 2.78 -11.35
N GLY A 109 18.22 1.68 -10.97
CA GLY A 109 19.50 1.23 -11.53
C GLY A 109 20.70 2.19 -11.42
N ASN A 110 20.57 3.29 -10.71
CA ASN A 110 21.53 4.39 -10.64
C ASN A 110 22.52 4.18 -9.48
N GLY A 111 23.12 2.98 -9.42
CA GLY A 111 24.38 2.68 -8.72
C GLY A 111 24.47 2.98 -7.21
N ALA A 112 23.42 3.53 -6.59
CA ALA A 112 23.44 4.07 -5.24
C ALA A 112 22.35 3.43 -4.38
N GLY A 113 22.15 2.11 -4.47
CA GLY A 113 21.41 1.33 -3.47
C GLY A 113 20.04 1.88 -3.05
N VAL A 114 19.31 2.55 -3.94
CA VAL A 114 18.00 3.14 -3.64
C VAL A 114 16.93 2.08 -3.88
N ALA A 115 16.14 1.83 -2.85
CA ALA A 115 15.22 0.73 -2.75
C ALA A 115 14.09 0.73 -3.79
N SER A 116 13.64 -0.48 -4.13
CA SER A 116 12.35 -0.80 -4.76
C SER A 116 11.21 0.03 -4.17
N GLY A 117 10.10 0.21 -4.89
CA GLY A 117 8.98 1.00 -4.38
C GLY A 117 7.64 0.51 -4.88
N TRP A 118 6.59 1.28 -4.59
CA TRP A 118 5.24 1.06 -5.08
C TRP A 118 4.67 2.35 -5.63
N ALA A 119 4.03 2.29 -6.79
CA ALA A 119 3.07 3.31 -7.18
C ALA A 119 1.70 2.86 -6.68
N VAL A 120 0.97 3.77 -6.04
CA VAL A 120 -0.33 3.48 -5.42
C VAL A 120 -1.32 4.55 -5.81
N ALA A 121 -2.52 4.13 -6.20
CA ALA A 121 -3.66 4.98 -6.43
C ALA A 121 -4.83 4.50 -5.55
N GLY A 122 -5.54 5.42 -4.91
CA GLY A 122 -6.65 5.02 -4.04
C GLY A 122 -7.31 6.19 -3.33
N GLY A 123 -8.26 5.85 -2.46
CA GLY A 123 -9.04 6.83 -1.70
C GLY A 123 -10.16 7.46 -2.53
N SER A 124 -10.99 8.26 -1.85
CA SER A 124 -12.12 8.97 -2.49
C SER A 124 -11.67 10.02 -3.51
N ASP A 125 -10.48 10.59 -3.31
CA ASP A 125 -9.85 11.57 -4.20
C ASP A 125 -9.06 10.95 -5.36
N ARG A 126 -8.94 9.61 -5.38
CA ARG A 126 -8.11 8.86 -6.34
C ARG A 126 -6.67 9.40 -6.42
N SER A 127 -6.16 9.87 -5.28
CA SER A 127 -4.79 10.35 -5.19
C SER A 127 -3.79 9.28 -5.60
N VAL A 128 -2.72 9.71 -6.25
CA VAL A 128 -1.63 8.85 -6.69
C VAL A 128 -0.36 9.25 -5.94
N VAL A 129 0.25 8.28 -5.28
CA VAL A 129 1.49 8.46 -4.50
C VAL A 129 2.51 7.40 -4.89
N LEU A 130 3.78 7.75 -4.72
CA LEU A 130 4.88 6.80 -4.76
C LEU A 130 5.28 6.48 -3.32
N VAL A 131 5.29 5.21 -2.96
CA VAL A 131 5.76 4.74 -1.65
C VAL A 131 7.14 4.13 -1.84
N ARG A 132 8.16 4.81 -1.31
CA ARG A 132 9.53 4.27 -1.30
C ARG A 132 9.64 3.21 -0.23
N CYS A 133 10.16 2.05 -0.57
CA CYS A 133 10.47 1.04 0.43
C CYS A 133 11.71 1.49 1.21
N GLY A 134 11.60 1.75 2.51
CA GLY A 134 12.80 1.80 3.34
C GLY A 134 13.46 0.42 3.46
N PRO A 135 14.60 0.29 4.14
CA PRO A 135 15.22 -1.02 4.46
C PRO A 135 14.35 -1.92 5.37
N HIS A 136 13.13 -1.51 5.70
CA HIS A 136 12.26 -2.14 6.68
C HIS A 136 11.65 -3.46 6.16
N PRO A 137 11.51 -4.52 7.00
CA PRO A 137 11.13 -5.88 6.58
C PRO A 137 9.84 -6.02 5.75
N LEU A 138 8.86 -5.14 5.98
CA LEU A 138 7.60 -5.06 5.21
C LEU A 138 7.78 -4.91 3.70
N TYR A 139 8.90 -4.31 3.35
CA TYR A 139 9.22 -3.88 2.03
C TYR A 139 10.30 -4.74 1.40
N ARG A 140 10.91 -5.65 2.18
CA ARG A 140 11.81 -6.65 1.62
C ARG A 140 10.98 -7.64 0.83
N ALA A 141 11.32 -7.76 -0.44
CA ALA A 141 10.99 -8.91 -1.26
C ALA A 141 11.65 -10.17 -0.65
N SER A 142 11.06 -10.70 0.42
CA SER A 142 11.16 -12.14 0.66
C SER A 142 10.30 -12.83 -0.42
N ALA A 143 10.37 -14.16 -0.51
CA ALA A 143 9.47 -14.92 -1.39
C ALA A 143 7.97 -14.70 -1.06
N GLU A 144 7.65 -13.99 0.03
CA GLU A 144 6.29 -13.67 0.43
C GLU A 144 5.75 -12.39 -0.25
N PRO A 145 4.47 -12.40 -0.65
CA PRO A 145 3.83 -11.25 -1.27
C PRO A 145 3.65 -10.11 -0.27
N SER A 146 4.25 -8.95 -0.56
CA SER A 146 4.17 -7.73 0.27
C SER A 146 2.74 -7.40 0.70
N LEU A 147 2.57 -6.98 1.97
CA LEU A 147 1.29 -6.57 2.55
C LEU A 147 1.11 -5.05 2.60
N LEU A 148 2.04 -4.28 2.03
CA LEU A 148 1.95 -2.81 2.00
C LEU A 148 0.63 -2.28 1.42
N PRO A 149 0.14 -2.76 0.25
CA PRO A 149 -1.14 -2.29 -0.29
C PRO A 149 -2.32 -2.51 0.66
N SER A 150 -2.27 -3.57 1.47
CA SER A 150 -3.29 -3.85 2.49
C SER A 150 -3.20 -2.88 3.68
N CYS A 151 -2.00 -2.53 4.13
CA CYS A 151 -1.86 -1.51 5.18
C CYS A 151 -2.34 -0.13 4.71
N LEU A 152 -2.07 0.22 3.45
CA LEU A 152 -2.58 1.46 2.85
C LEU A 152 -4.10 1.46 2.71
N HIS A 153 -4.71 0.31 2.44
CA HIS A 153 -6.17 0.17 2.37
C HIS A 153 -6.79 0.42 3.74
N ALA A 154 -6.28 -0.25 4.78
CA ALA A 154 -6.69 -0.03 6.15
C ALA A 154 -6.52 1.43 6.61
N TRP A 155 -5.45 2.10 6.17
CA TRP A 155 -5.22 3.53 6.40
C TRP A 155 -6.33 4.41 5.82
N LEU A 156 -6.76 4.12 4.58
CA LEU A 156 -7.88 4.81 3.94
C LEU A 156 -9.22 4.50 4.64
N VAL A 157 -9.46 3.24 5.03
CA VAL A 157 -10.67 2.83 5.77
C VAL A 157 -10.77 3.54 7.12
N ALA A 158 -9.63 3.81 7.76
CA ALA A 158 -9.54 4.63 8.97
C ALA A 158 -9.78 6.15 8.72
N GLY A 159 -10.15 6.54 7.49
CA GLY A 159 -10.50 7.92 7.12
C GLY A 159 -9.30 8.82 6.85
N ARG A 160 -8.10 8.26 6.67
CA ARG A 160 -6.88 9.01 6.37
C ARG A 160 -6.65 9.11 4.85
N SER A 161 -5.81 10.05 4.42
CA SER A 161 -5.40 10.22 3.02
C SER A 161 -4.11 9.46 2.71
N LEU A 162 -3.94 8.98 1.47
CA LEU A 162 -2.67 8.40 1.01
C LEU A 162 -1.50 9.40 1.09
N ARG A 163 -1.76 10.70 0.97
CA ARG A 163 -0.74 11.75 1.07
C ARG A 163 -0.17 11.89 2.48
N GLU A 164 -0.95 11.48 3.49
CA GLU A 164 -0.55 11.49 4.90
C GLU A 164 0.27 10.25 5.27
N TRP A 165 0.43 9.28 4.36
CA TRP A 165 1.25 8.11 4.61
C TRP A 165 2.73 8.53 4.80
N PRO A 166 3.42 8.10 5.88
CA PRO A 166 4.75 8.62 6.24
C PRO A 166 5.83 8.44 5.17
N HIS A 167 5.64 7.49 4.26
CA HIS A 167 6.59 7.15 3.20
C HIS A 167 6.07 7.53 1.80
N ALA A 168 4.98 8.30 1.72
CA ALA A 168 4.46 8.79 0.45
C ALA A 168 5.31 9.93 -0.10
N CYS A 169 5.53 9.88 -1.40
CA CYS A 169 6.06 10.95 -2.21
C CYS A 169 5.01 11.28 -3.28
N GLU A 170 4.91 12.55 -3.68
CA GLU A 170 4.06 12.91 -4.80
C GLU A 170 4.54 12.21 -6.07
N ALA A 171 3.59 11.73 -6.86
CA ALA A 171 3.88 11.27 -8.21
C ALA A 171 4.32 12.46 -9.07
N PRO A 172 5.31 12.29 -9.97
CA PRO A 172 5.71 13.37 -10.87
C PRO A 172 4.50 13.80 -11.72
N SER A 173 4.20 15.10 -11.69
CA SER A 173 3.21 15.73 -12.55
C SER A 173 3.69 15.59 -14.00
N GLY A 174 2.99 14.79 -14.79
CA GLY A 174 3.19 14.69 -16.24
C GLY A 174 2.74 15.94 -16.98
#